data_AF-A0A6C0DNV1-F1
#
_entry.id   AF-A0A6C0DNV1-F1
#
_cell.length_a   1.000
_cell.length_b   1.000
_cell.length_c   1.000
_cell.angle_alpha   90.00
_cell.angle_beta   90.00
_cell.angle_gamma   90.00
#
_symmetry.space_group_name_H-M   'P 1'
#
loop_
_entity.id
_entity.type
_entity.pdbx_description
1 polymer ?
#
loop_
_entity_poly.entity_id
_entity_poly.type
_entity_poly.pdbx_seq_one_letter_code
_entity_poly.pdbx_strand_id
1 'polypeptide(L)'
;MSALTSDQITEISNYINTYRAIHQSPPLTWDESIASFSQQWSNTLLTEQRFQHSGNESYGENLAYYEGYGTDVMTLLKKAVDDWYNEYTVYDYNNPVFSAATGHFTCLVWKSSTRFGMGISIDAATAKVDVTMNTSPPGNYEGEFAINVLPSVSISISLPPVPSSAETAPTHLPSPTLPSAPVVVPPRPSTVPPAPAQIPPPNLYDLITAVYNIIYAIQMRQPRPLIINVLYKTINSLTKYTQLDMATQRQIYLLLSKVTMGIQQQGSKPHILQTLQQVLGILNRNVQSV
;
A
#
# COMPACT_ATOMS: atom_id res chain seq x y z
N MET A 1 12.98 -19.34 -12.14
CA MET A 1 13.76 -18.29 -11.44
C MET A 1 13.56 -18.41 -9.94
N SER A 2 14.46 -17.82 -9.16
CA SER A 2 14.45 -17.86 -7.69
C SER A 2 13.24 -17.10 -7.10
N ALA A 3 12.79 -17.55 -5.93
CA ALA A 3 11.82 -16.81 -5.12
C ALA A 3 12.31 -15.38 -4.83
N LEU A 4 11.37 -14.46 -4.62
CA LEU A 4 11.68 -13.09 -4.18
C LEU A 4 12.46 -13.12 -2.86
N THR A 5 13.42 -12.21 -2.70
CA THR A 5 14.16 -12.07 -1.45
C THR A 5 13.29 -11.43 -0.36
N SER A 6 13.68 -11.57 0.91
CA SER A 6 12.97 -10.93 2.04
C SER A 6 12.85 -9.41 1.87
N ASP A 7 13.87 -8.76 1.30
CA ASP A 7 13.87 -7.32 1.05
C ASP A 7 12.86 -6.96 -0.05
N GLN A 8 12.83 -7.73 -1.14
CA GLN A 8 11.86 -7.55 -2.24
C GLN A 8 10.43 -7.77 -1.75
N ILE A 9 10.20 -8.80 -0.92
CA ILE A 9 8.89 -9.08 -0.30
C ILE A 9 8.46 -7.91 0.59
N THR A 10 9.35 -7.40 1.43
CA THR A 10 9.06 -6.27 2.31
C THR A 10 8.73 -5.02 1.50
N GLU A 11 9.53 -4.74 0.48
CA GLU A 11 9.35 -3.59 -0.40
C GLU A 11 8.02 -3.63 -1.17
N ILE A 12 7.69 -4.76 -1.81
CA ILE A 12 6.45 -4.88 -2.57
C ILE A 12 5.22 -4.90 -1.67
N SER A 13 5.31 -5.52 -0.48
CA SER A 13 4.25 -5.50 0.53
C SER A 13 3.95 -4.08 0.98
N ASN A 14 4.97 -3.32 1.32
CA ASN A 14 4.83 -1.91 1.69
C ASN A 14 4.24 -1.09 0.54
N TYR A 15 4.68 -1.34 -0.69
CA TYR A 15 4.19 -0.64 -1.88
C TYR A 15 2.68 -0.85 -2.09
N ILE A 16 2.22 -2.11 -2.13
CA ILE A 16 0.79 -2.46 -2.25
C ILE A 16 -0.01 -1.86 -1.10
N ASN A 17 0.50 -1.96 0.13
CA ASN A 17 -0.19 -1.46 1.30
C ASN A 17 -0.30 0.08 1.34
N THR A 18 0.53 0.82 0.60
CA THR A 18 0.34 2.27 0.44
C THR A 18 -0.94 2.59 -0.31
N TYR A 19 -1.27 1.82 -1.36
CA TYR A 19 -2.51 1.94 -2.12
C TYR A 19 -3.72 1.53 -1.30
N ARG A 20 -3.64 0.38 -0.62
CA ARG A 20 -4.74 -0.10 0.24
C ARG A 20 -5.11 0.89 1.33
N ALA A 21 -4.11 1.54 1.94
CA ALA A 21 -4.35 2.57 2.93
C ALA A 21 -5.11 3.81 2.39
N ILE A 22 -4.96 4.14 1.09
CA ILE A 22 -5.75 5.22 0.46
C ILE A 22 -7.24 4.88 0.49
N HIS A 23 -7.58 3.60 0.35
CA HIS A 23 -8.94 3.07 0.33
C HIS A 23 -9.39 2.48 1.67
N GLN A 24 -8.72 2.83 2.77
CA GLN A 24 -9.02 2.35 4.12
C GLN A 24 -9.06 0.82 4.25
N SER A 25 -8.40 0.13 3.33
CA SER A 25 -8.28 -1.32 3.34
C SER A 25 -7.11 -1.71 4.23
N PRO A 26 -7.28 -2.64 5.19
CA PRO A 26 -6.20 -3.12 6.04
C PRO A 26 -5.01 -3.64 5.22
N PRO A 27 -3.77 -3.53 5.73
CA PRO A 27 -2.61 -4.03 5.02
C PRO A 27 -2.72 -5.55 4.78
N LEU A 28 -2.33 -5.99 3.58
CA LEU A 28 -2.15 -7.40 3.27
C LEU A 28 -0.84 -7.90 3.90
N THR A 29 -0.85 -9.15 4.32
CA THR A 29 0.33 -9.86 4.81
C THR A 29 0.80 -10.86 3.76
N TRP A 30 2.11 -10.92 3.51
CA TRP A 30 2.70 -11.91 2.60
C TRP A 30 2.41 -13.33 3.11
N ASP A 31 2.02 -14.23 2.21
CA ASP A 31 1.80 -15.64 2.48
C ASP A 31 2.56 -16.51 1.47
N GLU A 32 3.48 -17.33 1.99
CA GLU A 32 4.36 -18.16 1.16
C GLU A 32 3.62 -19.19 0.31
N SER A 33 2.46 -19.69 0.76
CA SER A 33 1.68 -20.66 -0.01
C SER A 33 1.02 -19.98 -1.21
N ILE A 34 0.48 -18.78 -1.00
CA ILE A 34 -0.10 -17.95 -2.07
C ILE A 34 0.99 -17.51 -3.05
N ALA A 35 2.17 -17.13 -2.55
CA ALA A 35 3.30 -16.73 -3.38
C ALA A 35 3.83 -17.89 -4.23
N SER A 36 3.94 -19.09 -3.66
CA SER A 36 4.32 -20.30 -4.39
C SER A 36 3.35 -20.58 -5.54
N PHE A 37 2.04 -20.50 -5.28
CA PHE A 37 1.02 -20.64 -6.31
C PHE A 37 1.15 -19.56 -7.40
N SER A 38 1.28 -18.29 -7.00
CA SER A 38 1.45 -17.16 -7.92
C SER A 38 2.68 -17.34 -8.83
N GLN A 39 3.79 -17.82 -8.27
CA GLN A 39 5.03 -18.07 -9.00
C GLN A 39 4.90 -19.22 -9.99
N GLN A 40 4.22 -20.31 -9.60
CA GLN A 40 3.92 -21.42 -10.49
C GLN A 40 3.04 -20.95 -11.67
N TRP A 41 2.06 -20.10 -11.40
CA TRP A 41 1.20 -19.59 -12.45
C TRP A 41 1.94 -18.65 -13.41
N SER A 42 2.73 -17.70 -12.90
CA SER A 42 3.61 -16.87 -13.76
C SER A 42 4.54 -17.69 -14.64
N ASN A 43 5.12 -18.78 -14.12
CA ASN A 43 5.95 -19.69 -14.92
C ASN A 43 5.13 -20.40 -16.02
N THR A 44 3.89 -20.78 -15.70
CA THR A 44 2.97 -21.44 -16.64
C THR A 44 2.60 -20.50 -17.78
N LEU A 45 2.22 -19.25 -17.47
CA LEU A 45 1.88 -18.23 -18.47
C LEU A 45 3.03 -18.01 -19.46
N LEU A 46 4.25 -17.84 -18.93
CA LEU A 46 5.44 -17.62 -19.75
C LEU A 46 5.79 -18.85 -20.61
N THR A 47 5.73 -20.05 -20.03
CA THR A 47 6.10 -21.30 -20.71
C THR A 47 5.10 -21.67 -21.80
N GLU A 48 3.81 -21.53 -21.51
CA GLU A 48 2.73 -21.86 -22.44
C GLU A 48 2.39 -20.72 -23.40
N GLN A 49 3.05 -19.56 -23.25
CA GLN A 49 2.84 -18.36 -24.07
C GLN A 49 1.36 -17.95 -24.16
N ARG A 50 0.66 -18.01 -23.03
CA ARG A 50 -0.74 -17.60 -22.91
C ARG A 50 -0.92 -16.65 -21.74
N PHE A 51 -1.87 -15.73 -21.88
CA PHE A 51 -2.21 -14.76 -20.84
C PHE A 51 -3.68 -14.94 -20.44
N GLN A 52 -3.91 -15.73 -19.39
CA GLN A 52 -5.25 -16.04 -18.88
C GLN A 52 -5.22 -16.35 -17.39
N HIS A 53 -6.37 -16.20 -16.73
CA HIS A 53 -6.52 -16.56 -15.33
C HIS A 53 -6.30 -18.05 -15.05
N SER A 54 -5.85 -18.36 -13.83
CA SER A 54 -5.58 -19.75 -13.36
C SER A 54 -6.82 -20.61 -13.23
N GLY A 55 -8.00 -19.98 -13.10
CA GLY A 55 -9.24 -20.69 -12.79
C GLY A 55 -9.31 -21.17 -11.34
N ASN A 56 -8.37 -20.77 -10.48
CA ASN A 56 -8.43 -21.08 -9.06
C ASN A 56 -9.43 -20.17 -8.35
N GLU A 57 -10.48 -20.74 -7.77
CA GLU A 57 -11.54 -20.00 -7.08
C GLU A 57 -11.21 -19.69 -5.60
N SER A 58 -10.11 -20.23 -5.07
CA SER A 58 -9.70 -20.03 -3.68
C SER A 58 -8.94 -18.70 -3.47
N TYR A 59 -8.52 -18.05 -4.56
CA TYR A 59 -7.77 -16.80 -4.53
C TYR A 59 -8.39 -15.75 -5.45
N GLY A 60 -8.28 -14.48 -5.05
CA GLY A 60 -8.35 -13.38 -6.00
C GLY A 60 -7.11 -13.44 -6.90
N GLU A 61 -7.17 -12.91 -8.11
CA GLU A 61 -6.04 -12.97 -9.03
C GLU A 61 -5.93 -11.73 -9.89
N ASN A 62 -4.74 -11.15 -9.92
CA ASN A 62 -4.34 -10.12 -10.88
C ASN A 62 -3.16 -10.62 -11.71
N LEU A 63 -3.21 -10.36 -13.02
CA LEU A 63 -2.15 -10.72 -13.96
C LEU A 63 -1.62 -9.48 -14.67
N ALA A 64 -0.34 -9.46 -14.99
CA ALA A 64 0.25 -8.46 -15.87
C ALA A 64 1.26 -9.11 -16.82
N TYR A 65 1.24 -8.68 -18.08
CA TYR A 65 2.19 -9.10 -19.11
C TYR A 65 2.95 -7.90 -19.64
N TYR A 66 4.26 -8.04 -19.79
CA TYR A 66 5.13 -7.02 -20.36
C TYR A 66 6.13 -7.61 -21.35
N GLU A 67 6.52 -6.79 -22.32
CA GLU A 67 7.60 -7.09 -23.25
C GLU A 67 8.40 -5.81 -23.50
N GLY A 68 9.73 -5.88 -23.42
CA GLY A 68 10.62 -4.74 -23.68
C GLY A 68 10.77 -3.74 -22.53
N TYR A 69 10.37 -4.09 -21.31
CA TYR A 69 10.50 -3.24 -20.11
C TYR A 69 11.75 -3.54 -19.25
N GLY A 70 12.70 -4.29 -19.82
CA GLY A 70 13.88 -4.78 -19.10
C GLY A 70 13.57 -5.98 -18.21
N THR A 71 14.51 -6.32 -17.33
CA THR A 71 14.46 -7.53 -16.49
C THR A 71 14.61 -7.24 -15.00
N ASP A 72 14.55 -5.97 -14.60
CA ASP A 72 14.60 -5.59 -13.19
C ASP A 72 13.31 -5.99 -12.47
N VAL A 73 13.41 -6.97 -11.57
CA VAL A 73 12.26 -7.60 -10.90
C VAL A 73 11.40 -6.59 -10.15
N MET A 74 12.00 -5.71 -9.34
CA MET A 74 11.21 -4.79 -8.51
C MET A 74 10.55 -3.69 -9.34
N THR A 75 11.19 -3.22 -10.40
CA THR A 75 10.58 -2.28 -11.35
C THR A 75 9.35 -2.91 -12.02
N LEU A 76 9.44 -4.17 -12.44
CA LEU A 76 8.34 -4.89 -13.11
C LEU A 76 7.18 -5.20 -12.15
N LEU A 77 7.48 -5.63 -10.91
CA LEU A 77 6.45 -5.87 -9.89
C LEU A 77 5.70 -4.59 -9.52
N LYS A 78 6.41 -3.48 -9.28
CA LYS A 78 5.78 -2.19 -8.98
C LYS A 78 4.96 -1.67 -10.16
N LYS A 79 5.45 -1.86 -11.39
CA LYS A 79 4.70 -1.53 -12.60
C LYS A 79 3.38 -2.31 -12.69
N ALA A 80 3.38 -3.61 -12.39
CA ALA A 80 2.15 -4.41 -12.32
C ALA A 80 1.15 -3.85 -11.31
N VAL A 81 1.63 -3.55 -10.10
CA VAL A 81 0.79 -2.95 -9.05
C VAL A 81 0.24 -1.59 -9.45
N ASP A 82 1.05 -0.75 -10.11
CA ASP A 82 0.63 0.56 -10.61
C ASP A 82 -0.43 0.45 -11.71
N ASP A 83 -0.24 -0.44 -12.69
CA ASP A 83 -1.18 -0.65 -13.79
C ASP A 83 -2.52 -1.17 -13.25
N TRP A 84 -2.50 -2.14 -12.32
CA TRP A 84 -3.70 -2.63 -11.66
C TRP A 84 -4.39 -1.55 -10.83
N TYR A 85 -3.63 -0.76 -10.06
CA TYR A 85 -4.21 0.30 -9.24
C TYR A 85 -4.87 1.36 -10.11
N ASN A 86 -4.24 1.80 -11.21
CA ASN A 86 -4.68 2.89 -12.07
C ASN A 86 -6.10 2.74 -12.65
N GLU A 87 -6.65 1.54 -12.65
CA GLU A 87 -8.05 1.30 -12.98
C GLU A 87 -9.03 2.03 -12.02
N TYR A 88 -8.59 2.47 -10.84
CA TYR A 88 -9.38 3.32 -9.94
C TYR A 88 -9.94 4.57 -10.63
N THR A 89 -9.27 5.06 -11.69
CA THR A 89 -9.65 6.26 -12.43
C THR A 89 -10.97 6.13 -13.18
N VAL A 90 -11.40 4.90 -13.46
CA VAL A 90 -12.65 4.60 -14.19
C VAL A 90 -13.66 3.81 -13.34
N TYR A 91 -13.34 3.56 -12.06
CA TYR A 91 -14.27 2.88 -11.14
C TYR A 91 -15.36 3.83 -10.63
N ASP A 92 -16.62 3.44 -10.84
CA ASP A 92 -17.78 4.19 -10.37
C ASP A 92 -18.25 3.72 -8.99
N TYR A 93 -17.91 4.48 -7.96
CA TYR A 93 -18.34 4.19 -6.58
C TYR A 93 -19.85 4.33 -6.36
N ASN A 94 -20.59 5.03 -7.25
CA ASN A 94 -22.05 5.14 -7.17
C ASN A 94 -22.76 3.94 -7.79
N ASN A 95 -22.05 3.18 -8.63
CA ASN A 95 -22.51 1.93 -9.21
C ASN A 95 -21.44 0.83 -9.00
N PRO A 96 -21.22 0.40 -7.74
CA PRO A 96 -20.13 -0.48 -7.39
C PRO A 96 -20.42 -1.92 -7.82
N VAL A 97 -20.03 -2.25 -9.05
CA VAL A 97 -20.19 -3.58 -9.67
C VAL A 97 -18.88 -4.03 -10.30
N PHE A 98 -18.79 -5.32 -10.63
CA PHE A 98 -17.66 -5.82 -11.40
C PHE A 98 -17.61 -5.19 -12.80
N SER A 99 -16.40 -4.88 -13.26
CA SER A 99 -16.13 -4.61 -14.67
C SER A 99 -14.74 -5.13 -15.04
N ALA A 100 -14.57 -5.56 -16.29
CA ALA A 100 -13.27 -5.97 -16.79
C ALA A 100 -12.23 -4.82 -16.79
N ALA A 101 -12.69 -3.56 -16.77
CA ALA A 101 -11.83 -2.39 -16.72
C ALA A 101 -11.37 -2.01 -15.31
N THR A 102 -11.94 -2.62 -14.27
CA THR A 102 -11.70 -2.27 -12.86
C THR A 102 -11.43 -3.48 -11.96
N GLY A 103 -11.40 -4.68 -12.54
CA GLY A 103 -11.26 -5.94 -11.82
C GLY A 103 -9.94 -6.04 -11.06
N HIS A 104 -8.85 -5.49 -11.59
CA HIS A 104 -7.55 -5.55 -10.93
C HIS A 104 -7.47 -4.57 -9.77
N PHE A 105 -7.96 -3.34 -9.94
CA PHE A 105 -8.04 -2.36 -8.86
C PHE A 105 -8.88 -2.88 -7.70
N THR A 106 -10.10 -3.37 -8.01
CA THR A 106 -11.04 -3.86 -7.00
C THR A 106 -10.47 -5.07 -6.24
N CYS A 107 -9.79 -5.99 -6.91
CA CYS A 107 -9.07 -7.10 -6.28
C CYS A 107 -7.93 -6.61 -5.36
N LEU A 108 -7.13 -5.64 -5.83
CA LEU A 108 -5.97 -5.09 -5.12
C LEU A 108 -6.38 -4.41 -3.80
N VAL A 109 -7.45 -3.61 -3.83
CA VAL A 109 -7.93 -2.85 -2.67
C VAL A 109 -9.04 -3.54 -1.89
N TRP A 110 -9.39 -4.79 -2.21
CA TRP A 110 -10.48 -5.51 -1.55
C TRP A 110 -10.25 -5.57 -0.03
N LYS A 111 -11.15 -4.92 0.73
CA LYS A 111 -11.00 -4.71 2.17
C LYS A 111 -10.89 -6.01 2.97
N SER A 112 -11.68 -7.02 2.60
CA SER A 112 -11.74 -8.30 3.32
C SER A 112 -10.58 -9.23 3.01
N SER A 113 -9.81 -8.99 1.94
CA SER A 113 -8.58 -9.76 1.68
C SER A 113 -7.52 -9.40 2.71
N THR A 114 -6.86 -10.42 3.26
CA THR A 114 -5.91 -10.26 4.38
C THR A 114 -4.51 -10.76 4.04
N ARG A 115 -4.40 -11.69 3.10
CA ARG A 115 -3.15 -12.31 2.68
C ARG A 115 -2.95 -12.18 1.18
N PHE A 116 -1.69 -12.17 0.76
CA PHE A 116 -1.35 -12.17 -0.65
C PHE A 116 -0.01 -12.83 -0.93
N GLY A 117 0.21 -13.16 -2.19
CA GLY A 117 1.50 -13.57 -2.71
C GLY A 117 1.66 -13.08 -4.14
N MET A 118 2.91 -12.98 -4.58
CA MET A 118 3.23 -12.59 -5.95
C MET A 118 4.25 -13.53 -6.58
N GLY A 119 4.12 -13.72 -7.88
CA GLY A 119 5.03 -14.46 -8.74
C GLY A 119 5.44 -13.62 -9.94
N ILE A 120 6.66 -13.83 -10.41
CA ILE A 120 7.18 -13.19 -11.63
C ILE A 120 8.02 -14.18 -12.42
N SER A 121 7.76 -14.28 -13.72
CA SER A 121 8.59 -15.04 -14.66
C SER A 121 9.07 -14.11 -15.75
N ILE A 122 10.34 -14.25 -16.13
CA ILE A 122 11.00 -13.40 -17.13
C ILE A 122 11.76 -14.31 -18.09
N ASP A 123 11.49 -14.18 -19.38
CA ASP A 123 12.34 -14.73 -20.41
C ASP A 123 13.46 -13.72 -20.70
N ALA A 124 14.68 -14.05 -20.31
CA ALA A 124 15.84 -13.18 -20.49
C ALA A 124 16.22 -12.94 -21.96
N ALA A 125 15.85 -13.85 -22.88
CA ALA A 125 16.17 -13.72 -24.29
C ALA A 125 15.19 -12.77 -25.01
N THR A 126 13.92 -12.82 -24.64
CA THR A 126 12.86 -12.00 -25.26
C THR A 126 12.43 -10.79 -24.43
N ALA A 127 12.87 -10.71 -23.17
CA ALA A 127 12.40 -9.75 -22.17
C ALA A 127 10.86 -9.80 -21.98
N LYS A 128 10.23 -10.95 -22.23
CA LYS A 128 8.84 -11.21 -21.87
C LYS A 128 8.72 -11.46 -20.38
N VAL A 129 7.68 -10.90 -19.78
CA VAL A 129 7.46 -10.92 -18.34
C VAL A 129 6.01 -11.25 -18.05
N ASP A 130 5.78 -12.21 -17.16
CA ASP A 130 4.46 -12.54 -16.61
C ASP A 130 4.47 -12.37 -15.09
N VAL A 131 3.63 -11.48 -14.59
CA VAL A 131 3.44 -11.21 -13.16
C VAL A 131 2.07 -11.71 -12.74
N THR A 132 2.02 -12.46 -11.64
CA THR A 132 0.79 -12.93 -11.00
C THR A 132 0.76 -12.42 -9.56
N MET A 133 -0.36 -11.90 -9.12
CA MET A 133 -0.65 -11.65 -7.71
C MET A 133 -1.92 -12.38 -7.33
N ASN A 134 -1.88 -13.13 -6.23
CA ASN A 134 -3.06 -13.77 -5.67
C ASN A 134 -3.36 -13.23 -4.26
N THR A 135 -4.64 -13.17 -3.89
CA THR A 135 -5.11 -12.69 -2.58
C THR A 135 -6.06 -13.69 -1.90
N SER A 136 -6.10 -13.68 -0.56
CA SER A 136 -7.03 -14.49 0.22
C SER A 136 -7.58 -13.74 1.44
N PRO A 137 -8.89 -13.84 1.75
CA PRO A 137 -9.96 -14.36 0.91
C PRO A 137 -10.05 -13.68 -0.47
N PRO A 138 -10.61 -14.36 -1.49
CA PRO A 138 -10.81 -13.79 -2.81
C PRO A 138 -11.68 -12.53 -2.78
N GLY A 139 -11.36 -11.60 -3.68
CA GLY A 139 -12.15 -10.39 -3.89
C GLY A 139 -13.15 -10.53 -5.03
N ASN A 140 -13.74 -9.40 -5.44
CA ASN A 140 -14.62 -9.29 -6.59
C ASN A 140 -15.88 -10.18 -6.52
N TYR A 141 -16.37 -10.45 -5.31
CA TYR A 141 -17.67 -11.08 -5.13
C TYR A 141 -18.80 -10.12 -5.47
N GLU A 142 -19.68 -10.56 -6.35
CA GLU A 142 -20.86 -9.80 -6.75
C GLU A 142 -21.74 -9.47 -5.53
N GLY A 143 -22.22 -8.23 -5.46
CA GLY A 143 -22.98 -7.71 -4.31
C GLY A 143 -22.13 -7.26 -3.11
N GLU A 144 -20.81 -7.47 -3.09
CA GLU A 144 -19.95 -7.08 -1.97
C GLU A 144 -19.01 -5.89 -2.25
N PHE A 145 -19.05 -5.33 -3.47
CA PHE A 145 -18.17 -4.24 -3.89
C PHE A 145 -18.29 -2.99 -3.00
N ALA A 146 -19.50 -2.56 -2.65
CA ALA A 146 -19.73 -1.33 -1.89
C ALA A 146 -19.07 -1.33 -0.49
N ILE A 147 -18.97 -2.50 0.14
CA ILE A 147 -18.36 -2.64 1.48
C ILE A 147 -16.85 -2.93 1.42
N ASN A 148 -16.35 -3.41 0.27
CA ASN A 148 -14.97 -3.84 0.10
C ASN A 148 -14.10 -2.88 -0.72
N VAL A 149 -14.68 -2.03 -1.57
CA VAL A 149 -13.97 -1.09 -2.44
C VAL A 149 -14.39 0.33 -2.06
N LEU A 150 -13.71 0.87 -1.06
CA LEU A 150 -14.05 2.17 -0.50
C LEU A 150 -13.42 3.30 -1.32
N PRO A 151 -14.05 4.49 -1.41
CA PRO A 151 -13.46 5.64 -2.07
C PRO A 151 -12.15 6.05 -1.39
N SER A 152 -11.27 6.70 -2.13
CA SER A 152 -10.05 7.25 -1.54
C SER A 152 -10.37 8.21 -0.39
N VAL A 153 -9.59 8.17 0.70
CA VAL A 153 -9.60 9.24 1.70
C VAL A 153 -8.97 10.46 1.05
N SER A 154 -9.75 11.23 0.32
CA SER A 154 -9.45 12.64 0.15
C SER A 154 -9.62 13.26 1.53
N ILE A 155 -8.58 13.87 2.09
CA ILE A 155 -8.79 14.84 3.18
C ILE A 155 -9.59 15.97 2.54
N SER A 156 -10.91 15.84 2.55
CA SER A 156 -11.80 17.00 2.51
C SER A 156 -11.47 17.79 3.77
N ILE A 157 -10.67 18.85 3.61
CA ILE A 157 -10.57 19.87 4.64
C ILE A 157 -11.97 20.51 4.71
N SER A 158 -12.87 19.91 5.49
CA SER A 158 -13.93 20.68 6.12
C SER A 158 -13.18 21.62 7.07
N LEU A 159 -13.04 22.87 6.64
CA LEU A 159 -12.70 23.95 7.55
C LEU A 159 -13.67 23.86 8.73
N PRO A 160 -13.20 23.94 9.99
CA PRO A 160 -14.11 23.99 11.12
C PRO A 160 -15.06 25.17 10.93
N PRO A 161 -16.37 25.02 11.21
CA PRO A 161 -17.27 26.15 11.17
C PRO A 161 -16.80 27.19 12.21
N VAL A 162 -16.70 28.44 11.75
CA VAL A 162 -16.49 29.62 12.59
C VAL A 162 -17.51 29.59 13.74
N PRO A 163 -17.11 29.81 15.00
CA PRO A 163 -18.04 29.69 16.12
C PRO A 163 -19.09 30.80 16.03
N SER A 164 -20.35 30.40 15.93
CA SER A 164 -21.50 31.27 16.15
C SER A 164 -22.21 30.81 17.41
N SER A 165 -22.28 31.71 18.39
CA SER A 165 -22.87 31.55 19.70
C SER A 165 -24.39 31.41 19.64
N ALA A 166 -24.96 30.39 20.30
CA ALA A 166 -26.21 30.48 21.06
C ALA A 166 -26.58 29.13 21.72
N GLU A 167 -26.31 29.04 23.03
CA GLU A 167 -27.19 28.62 24.12
C GLU A 167 -28.36 27.62 23.85
N THR A 168 -28.37 26.48 24.55
CA THR A 168 -29.32 26.14 25.65
C THR A 168 -29.18 24.68 26.11
N ALA A 169 -29.12 24.49 27.43
CA ALA A 169 -29.51 23.28 28.16
C ALA A 169 -30.85 23.60 28.88
N PRO A 170 -31.65 22.67 29.48
CA PRO A 170 -31.20 21.41 30.11
C PRO A 170 -32.21 20.21 30.14
N THR A 171 -31.79 19.17 30.88
CA THR A 171 -32.54 18.24 31.78
C THR A 171 -33.21 16.93 31.29
N HIS A 172 -32.63 15.80 31.80
CA HIS A 172 -33.18 14.57 32.44
C HIS A 172 -34.45 13.85 31.88
N LEU A 173 -34.62 12.51 31.88
CA LEU A 173 -34.55 11.49 32.97
C LEU A 173 -34.54 10.04 32.33
N PRO A 174 -34.39 8.92 33.07
CA PRO A 174 -33.98 7.58 32.60
C PRO A 174 -35.11 6.52 32.54
N SER A 175 -34.81 5.31 32.01
CA SER A 175 -35.36 3.97 32.37
C SER A 175 -34.95 2.89 31.34
N PRO A 176 -35.12 1.57 31.56
CA PRO A 176 -35.03 0.76 32.78
C PRO A 176 -34.02 -0.42 32.65
N THR A 177 -33.77 -1.10 33.76
CA THR A 177 -32.91 -2.28 33.92
C THR A 177 -33.49 -3.58 33.34
N LEU A 178 -32.61 -4.40 32.74
CA LEU A 178 -32.89 -5.79 32.35
C LEU A 178 -32.40 -6.77 33.45
N PRO A 179 -33.07 -7.91 33.67
CA PRO A 179 -32.72 -8.89 34.70
C PRO A 179 -31.54 -9.79 34.30
N SER A 180 -30.86 -10.28 35.34
CA SER A 180 -29.61 -11.05 35.31
C SER A 180 -29.68 -12.36 34.50
N ALA A 181 -28.63 -12.61 33.71
CA ALA A 181 -28.32 -13.91 33.11
C ALA A 181 -27.69 -14.87 34.14
N PRO A 182 -27.70 -16.20 33.90
CA PRO A 182 -27.24 -17.20 34.85
C PRO A 182 -25.71 -17.24 34.99
N VAL A 183 -25.28 -17.68 36.18
CA VAL A 183 -23.89 -17.86 36.63
C VAL A 183 -23.06 -18.68 35.65
N VAL A 184 -22.05 -18.06 35.04
CA VAL A 184 -20.99 -18.75 34.29
C VAL A 184 -19.89 -19.15 35.27
N VAL A 185 -19.57 -20.44 35.30
CA VAL A 185 -18.44 -21.03 36.06
C VAL A 185 -17.13 -20.36 35.62
N PRO A 186 -16.25 -19.91 36.53
CA PRO A 186 -15.02 -19.24 36.14
C PRO A 186 -14.07 -20.21 35.41
N PRO A 187 -13.51 -19.85 34.25
CA PRO A 187 -12.43 -20.62 33.66
C PRO A 187 -11.16 -20.45 34.50
N ARG A 188 -10.40 -21.54 34.60
CA ARG A 188 -9.04 -21.65 35.14
C ARG A 188 -8.18 -20.43 34.72
N PRO A 189 -7.26 -19.93 35.56
CA PRO A 189 -6.41 -18.79 35.21
C PRO A 189 -5.65 -19.06 33.91
N SER A 190 -6.03 -18.31 32.87
CA SER A 190 -5.29 -18.17 31.63
C SER A 190 -3.96 -17.53 31.93
N THR A 191 -2.88 -18.16 31.48
CA THR A 191 -1.54 -17.58 31.45
C THR A 191 -1.61 -16.21 30.78
N VAL A 192 -1.06 -15.19 31.46
CA VAL A 192 -0.91 -13.83 30.93
C VAL A 192 -0.34 -13.90 29.51
N PRO A 193 -1.00 -13.32 28.49
CA PRO A 193 -0.44 -13.25 27.15
C PRO A 193 0.93 -12.55 27.22
N PRO A 194 1.95 -13.01 26.49
CA PRO A 194 3.21 -12.28 26.42
C PRO A 194 2.93 -10.85 25.97
N ALA A 195 3.57 -9.88 26.63
CA ALA A 195 3.46 -8.48 26.24
C ALA A 195 3.72 -8.33 24.73
N PRO A 196 2.99 -7.45 24.01
CA PRO A 196 3.22 -7.24 22.59
C PRO A 196 4.70 -7.00 22.33
N ALA A 197 5.30 -7.81 21.45
CA ALA A 197 6.69 -7.61 21.04
C ALA A 197 6.84 -6.14 20.60
N GLN A 198 7.79 -5.43 21.23
CA GLN A 198 8.10 -4.06 20.82
C GLN A 198 8.52 -4.12 19.35
N ILE A 199 7.77 -3.42 18.48
CA ILE A 199 8.11 -3.33 17.07
C ILE A 199 9.48 -2.66 17.00
N PRO A 200 10.48 -3.29 16.35
CA PRO A 200 11.80 -2.67 16.23
C PRO A 200 11.66 -1.33 15.51
N PRO A 201 12.46 -0.31 15.89
CA PRO A 201 12.44 0.97 15.20
C PRO A 201 12.74 0.77 13.70
N PRO A 202 12.09 1.53 12.81
CA PRO A 202 12.24 1.35 11.37
C PRO A 202 13.70 1.58 10.92
N ASN A 203 14.12 0.84 9.89
CA ASN A 203 15.47 0.90 9.36
C ASN A 203 15.61 2.06 8.37
N LEU A 204 16.77 2.73 8.32
CA LEU A 204 17.03 3.82 7.39
C LEU A 204 16.82 3.43 5.91
N TYR A 205 16.97 2.14 5.58
CA TYR A 205 16.62 1.58 4.27
C TYR A 205 15.13 1.74 3.92
N ASP A 206 14.21 1.67 4.87
CA ASP A 206 12.77 1.91 4.63
C ASP A 206 12.52 3.35 4.16
N LEU A 207 13.23 4.31 4.77
CA LEU A 207 13.17 5.72 4.40
C LEU A 207 13.79 5.97 3.02
N ILE A 208 14.92 5.33 2.72
CA ILE A 208 15.58 5.38 1.41
C ILE A 208 14.63 4.85 0.33
N THR A 209 14.03 3.68 0.56
CA THR A 209 13.05 3.07 -0.34
C THR A 209 11.84 3.97 -0.55
N ALA A 210 11.32 4.60 0.50
CA ALA A 210 10.22 5.57 0.39
C ALA A 210 10.58 6.76 -0.51
N VAL A 211 11.81 7.28 -0.41
CA VAL A 211 12.30 8.37 -1.28
C VAL A 211 12.48 7.91 -2.73
N TYR A 212 13.01 6.70 -2.96
CA TYR A 212 13.07 6.11 -4.30
C TYR A 212 11.68 5.90 -4.92
N ASN A 213 10.69 5.47 -4.12
CA ASN A 213 9.31 5.34 -4.58
C ASN A 213 8.71 6.69 -5.00
N ILE A 214 9.02 7.78 -4.30
CA ILE A 214 8.60 9.13 -4.68
C ILE A 214 9.26 9.55 -6.01
N ILE A 215 10.56 9.31 -6.17
CA ILE A 215 11.30 9.60 -7.41
C ILE A 215 10.68 8.82 -8.58
N TYR A 216 10.46 7.52 -8.40
CA TYR A 216 9.86 6.64 -9.39
C TYR A 216 8.45 7.14 -9.77
N ALA A 217 7.61 7.45 -8.79
CA ALA A 217 6.27 7.96 -9.03
C ALA A 217 6.28 9.28 -9.84
N ILE A 218 7.22 10.20 -9.57
CA ILE A 218 7.40 11.44 -10.35
C ILE A 218 7.89 11.15 -11.78
N GLN A 219 8.79 10.18 -11.94
CA GLN A 219 9.31 9.78 -13.25
C GLN A 219 8.20 9.18 -14.11
N MET A 220 7.40 8.29 -13.53
CA MET A 220 6.27 7.59 -14.15
C MET A 220 5.00 8.44 -14.29
N ARG A 221 5.06 9.74 -13.93
CA ARG A 221 3.94 10.68 -14.01
C ARG A 221 2.70 10.22 -13.22
N GLN A 222 2.92 9.55 -12.08
CA GLN A 222 1.85 9.15 -11.18
C GLN A 222 1.05 10.38 -10.70
N PRO A 223 -0.25 10.21 -10.34
CA PRO A 223 -1.11 11.30 -9.90
C PRO A 223 -0.47 12.13 -8.77
N ARG A 224 -0.50 13.46 -8.90
CA ARG A 224 0.04 14.38 -7.88
C ARG A 224 -0.48 14.09 -6.46
N PRO A 225 -1.77 13.80 -6.23
CA PRO A 225 -2.27 13.47 -4.88
C PRO A 225 -1.61 12.24 -4.26
N LEU A 226 -1.30 11.22 -5.06
CA LEU A 226 -0.61 10.00 -4.62
C LEU A 226 0.82 10.34 -4.17
N ILE A 227 1.57 11.04 -5.01
CA ILE A 227 2.95 11.43 -4.70
C ILE A 227 2.99 12.29 -3.43
N ILE A 228 2.05 13.23 -3.30
CA ILE A 228 1.89 14.09 -2.13
C ILE A 228 1.54 13.26 -0.87
N ASN A 229 0.65 12.27 -0.97
CA ASN A 229 0.31 11.40 0.15
C ASN A 229 1.52 10.58 0.63
N VAL A 230 2.28 10.00 -0.30
CA VAL A 230 3.52 9.29 0.02
C VAL A 230 4.53 10.24 0.68
N LEU A 231 4.70 11.45 0.16
CA LEU A 231 5.54 12.48 0.78
C LEU A 231 5.11 12.81 2.21
N TYR A 232 3.82 13.02 2.46
CA TYR A 232 3.31 13.30 3.81
C TYR A 232 3.53 12.13 4.76
N LYS A 233 3.29 10.89 4.33
CA LYS A 233 3.58 9.70 5.14
C LYS A 233 5.06 9.62 5.49
N THR A 234 5.94 9.83 4.50
CA THR A 234 7.39 9.84 4.68
C THR A 234 7.80 10.92 5.69
N ILE A 235 7.34 12.16 5.50
CA ILE A 235 7.62 13.29 6.39
C ILE A 235 7.16 13.01 7.82
N ASN A 236 5.92 12.53 8.01
CA ASN A 236 5.36 12.25 9.33
C ASN A 236 6.02 11.06 10.04
N SER A 237 6.72 10.20 9.29
CA SER A 237 7.46 9.08 9.86
C SER A 237 8.89 9.42 10.28
N LEU A 238 9.43 10.61 9.92
CA LEU A 238 10.85 10.95 10.13
C LEU A 238 11.31 10.82 11.59
N THR A 239 10.45 11.17 12.55
CA THR A 239 10.77 11.10 13.99
C THR A 239 10.93 9.67 14.49
N LYS A 240 10.48 8.67 13.74
CA LYS A 240 10.62 7.25 14.08
C LYS A 240 12.02 6.70 13.77
N TYR A 241 12.81 7.39 12.94
CA TYR A 241 14.16 6.96 12.55
C TYR A 241 15.19 7.51 13.53
N THR A 242 15.37 6.81 14.64
CA THR A 242 16.29 7.20 15.72
C THR A 242 17.76 7.14 15.32
N GLN A 243 18.10 6.55 14.17
CA GLN A 243 19.46 6.56 13.60
C GLN A 243 19.87 7.96 13.09
N LEU A 244 18.91 8.87 12.89
CA LEU A 244 19.16 10.23 12.41
C LEU A 244 19.12 11.20 13.59
N ASP A 245 20.13 12.07 13.72
CA ASP A 245 20.08 13.15 14.70
C ASP A 245 18.98 14.18 14.35
N MET A 246 18.57 14.98 15.34
CA MET A 246 17.49 15.96 15.16
C MET A 246 17.80 16.99 14.06
N ALA A 247 19.07 17.35 13.85
CA ALA A 247 19.47 18.30 12.82
C ALA A 247 19.27 17.71 11.41
N THR A 248 19.63 16.44 11.23
CA THR A 248 19.51 15.65 10.02
C THR A 248 18.04 15.38 9.69
N GLN A 249 17.25 14.97 10.69
CA GLN A 249 15.80 14.82 10.54
C GLN A 249 15.14 16.14 10.09
N ARG A 250 15.53 17.27 10.71
CA ARG A 250 15.03 18.60 10.33
C ARG A 250 15.45 18.98 8.91
N GLN A 251 16.67 18.67 8.50
CA GLN A 251 17.14 18.94 7.14
C GLN A 251 16.34 18.15 6.09
N ILE A 252 16.13 16.85 6.33
CA ILE A 252 15.33 16.00 5.45
C ILE A 252 13.87 16.49 5.39
N TYR A 253 13.28 16.83 6.53
CA TYR A 253 11.94 17.42 6.61
C TYR A 253 11.80 18.64 5.70
N LEU A 254 12.76 19.58 5.76
CA LEU A 254 12.71 20.80 4.94
C LEU A 254 12.83 20.50 3.45
N LEU A 255 13.67 19.54 3.06
CA LEU A 255 13.82 19.14 1.66
C LEU A 255 12.56 18.45 1.12
N LEU A 256 11.99 17.51 1.86
CA LEU A 256 10.74 16.84 1.47
C LEU A 256 9.54 17.81 1.45
N SER A 257 9.53 18.80 2.34
CA SER A 257 8.52 19.87 2.32
C SER A 257 8.66 20.76 1.07
N LYS A 258 9.89 21.08 0.65
CA LYS A 258 10.15 21.79 -0.61
C LYS A 258 9.68 20.99 -1.82
N VAL A 259 9.93 19.68 -1.84
CA VAL A 259 9.42 18.77 -2.88
C VAL A 259 7.90 18.80 -2.94
N THR A 260 7.23 18.74 -1.78
CA THR A 260 5.77 18.80 -1.67
C THR A 260 5.22 20.10 -2.27
N MET A 261 5.78 21.24 -1.88
CA MET A 261 5.39 22.55 -2.46
C MET A 261 5.66 22.61 -3.96
N GLY A 262 6.80 22.10 -4.42
CA GLY A 262 7.15 22.04 -5.83
C GLY A 262 6.12 21.25 -6.65
N ILE A 263 5.66 20.10 -6.14
CA ILE A 263 4.63 19.30 -6.83
C ILE A 263 3.27 20.02 -6.85
N GLN A 264 2.88 20.65 -5.72
CA GLN A 264 1.62 21.40 -5.62
C GLN A 264 1.58 22.59 -6.58
N GLN A 265 2.68 23.34 -6.65
CA GLN A 265 2.81 24.55 -7.47
C GLN A 265 3.21 24.27 -8.93
N GLN A 266 3.29 23.00 -9.35
CA GLN A 266 3.76 22.61 -10.69
C GLN A 266 5.17 23.14 -11.00
N GLY A 267 6.03 23.16 -9.99
CA GLY A 267 7.43 23.51 -10.10
C GLY A 267 8.22 22.58 -11.03
N SER A 268 9.43 23.01 -11.38
CA SER A 268 10.32 22.31 -12.32
C SER A 268 10.60 20.87 -11.89
N LYS A 269 10.20 19.88 -12.72
CA LYS A 269 10.47 18.44 -12.49
C LYS A 269 11.97 18.16 -12.24
N PRO A 270 12.94 18.70 -13.02
CA PRO A 270 14.36 18.57 -12.71
C PRO A 270 14.74 19.05 -11.30
N HIS A 271 14.20 20.18 -10.86
CA HIS A 271 14.49 20.74 -9.54
C HIS A 271 13.93 19.89 -8.40
N ILE A 272 12.70 19.38 -8.58
CA ILE A 272 12.07 18.43 -7.65
C ILE A 272 12.92 17.16 -7.52
N LEU A 273 13.32 16.56 -8.64
CA LEU A 273 14.15 15.35 -8.65
C LEU A 273 15.52 15.61 -8.02
N GLN A 274 16.15 16.76 -8.31
CA GLN A 274 17.41 17.14 -7.68
C GLN A 274 17.28 17.26 -6.16
N THR A 275 16.17 17.82 -5.66
CA THR A 275 15.92 17.94 -4.22
C THR A 275 15.75 16.56 -3.56
N LEU A 276 15.08 15.61 -4.22
CA LEU A 276 14.97 14.24 -3.74
C LEU A 276 16.33 13.50 -3.75
N GLN A 277 17.19 13.77 -4.74
CA GLN A 277 18.55 13.23 -4.77
C GLN A 277 19.42 13.77 -3.62
N GLN A 278 19.21 15.02 -3.20
CA GLN A 278 19.86 15.56 -1.99
C GLN A 278 19.44 14.81 -0.73
N VAL A 279 18.15 14.45 -0.61
CA VAL A 279 17.65 13.63 0.50
C VAL A 279 18.33 12.27 0.51
N LEU A 280 18.39 11.57 -0.62
CA LEU A 280 19.09 10.29 -0.73
C LEU A 280 20.58 10.41 -0.35
N GLY A 281 21.26 11.46 -0.77
CA GLY A 281 22.66 11.71 -0.40
C GLY A 281 22.87 11.93 1.11
N ILE A 282 21.89 12.50 1.82
CA ILE A 282 21.93 12.62 3.28
C ILE A 282 21.72 11.25 3.92
N LEU A 283 20.69 10.51 3.49
CA LEU A 283 20.35 9.19 4.04
C LEU A 283 21.51 8.19 3.86
N ASN A 284 22.06 8.09 2.66
CA ASN A 284 23.15 7.15 2.35
C ASN A 284 24.43 7.40 3.16
N ARG A 285 24.73 8.67 3.49
CA ARG A 285 25.87 9.00 4.37
C ARG A 285 25.64 8.55 5.81
N ASN A 286 24.40 8.60 6.27
CA ASN A 286 24.04 8.16 7.62
C ASN A 286 23.93 6.63 7.74
N VAL A 287 23.69 5.91 6.63
CA VAL A 287 23.80 4.43 6.59
C VAL A 287 25.25 3.99 6.81
N GLN A 288 26.22 4.71 6.25
CA GLN A 288 27.64 4.34 6.35
C GLN A 288 28.30 4.69 7.71
N SER A 289 27.60 5.46 8.55
CA SER A 289 28.09 5.89 9.86
C SER A 289 27.51 5.10 11.05
N VAL A 290 26.60 4.15 10.77
CA VAL A 290 25.97 3.23 11.73
C VAL A 290 26.65 1.88 11.61
#